data_AF-A0A1H6WX30-F1
#
_entry.id   AF-A0A1H6WX30-F1
#
_cell.length_a   1.000
_cell.length_b   1.000
_cell.length_c   1.000
_cell.angle_alpha   90.00
_cell.angle_beta   90.00
_cell.angle_gamma   90.00
#
_symmetry.space_group_name_H-M   'P 1'
#
loop_
_entity.id
_entity.type
_entity.pdbx_description
1 polymer ?
#
loop_
_entity_poly.entity_id
_entity_poly.type
_entity_poly.pdbx_seq_one_letter_code
_entity_poly.pdbx_strand_id
1 'polypeptide(L)'
;MKLIFIHQFKDFYKIVLGIILLALVAFFPVILAFVGSYFEGIVTGERVHEGNSVFMSFGWLCLVTIPVGIILLIAWLGISVYNIICFIKSRN
;
A
#
# COMPACT_ATOMS: atom_id res chain seq x y z
N MET A 1 -20.27 -4.25 8.72
CA MET A 1 -18.83 -3.98 8.53
C MET A 1 -18.20 -3.75 9.89
N LYS A 2 -17.44 -4.71 10.44
CA LYS A 2 -16.75 -4.53 11.74
C LYS A 2 -15.59 -3.55 11.52
N LEU A 3 -15.76 -2.29 11.93
CA LEU A 3 -14.66 -1.33 12.01
C LEU A 3 -13.58 -1.92 12.94
N ILE A 4 -12.31 -1.79 12.54
CA ILE A 4 -11.18 -2.22 13.35
C ILE A 4 -11.14 -1.30 14.58
N PHE A 5 -11.73 -1.72 15.68
CA PHE A 5 -11.69 -0.98 16.93
C PHE A 5 -10.37 -1.25 17.66
N ILE A 6 -9.75 -0.17 18.13
CA ILE A 6 -8.59 -0.20 19.03
C ILE A 6 -9.18 -0.34 20.45
N HIS A 7 -9.04 -1.52 21.04
CA HIS A 7 -9.49 -1.77 22.41
C HIS A 7 -8.33 -1.73 23.41
N GLN A 8 -7.10 -2.00 22.95
CA GLN A 8 -5.90 -2.02 23.77
C GLN A 8 -4.75 -1.25 23.09
N PHE A 9 -3.76 -0.81 23.87
CA PHE A 9 -2.55 -0.16 23.33
C PHE A 9 -1.82 -1.00 22.29
N LYS A 10 -1.90 -2.33 22.39
CA LYS A 10 -1.32 -3.24 21.40
C LYS A 10 -1.98 -3.04 20.03
N ASP A 11 -3.27 -2.71 19.95
CA ASP A 11 -3.98 -2.58 18.68
C ASP A 11 -3.46 -1.43 17.78
N PHE A 12 -2.61 -0.53 18.29
CA PHE A 12 -1.97 0.51 17.48
C PHE A 12 -1.08 -0.07 16.36
N TYR A 13 -0.56 -1.31 16.49
CA TYR A 13 0.17 -1.94 15.38
C TYR A 13 -0.69 -2.07 14.12
N LYS A 14 -2.02 -2.14 14.27
CA LYS A 14 -2.96 -2.26 13.14
C LYS A 14 -2.93 -1.02 12.25
N ILE A 15 -2.70 0.17 12.83
CA ILE A 15 -2.54 1.43 12.07
C ILE A 15 -1.29 1.34 11.21
N VAL A 16 -0.16 0.93 11.80
CA VAL A 16 1.12 0.77 11.11
C VAL A 16 1.01 -0.28 10.01
N LEU A 17 0.37 -1.42 10.30
CA LEU A 17 0.11 -2.47 9.32
C LEU A 17 -0.71 -1.95 8.14
N GLY A 18 -1.75 -1.15 8.40
CA GLY A 18 -2.55 -0.53 7.34
C GLY A 18 -1.74 0.39 6.44
N ILE A 19 -0.83 1.20 7.01
CA ILE A 19 0.06 2.07 6.24
C ILE A 19 1.01 1.23 5.34
N ILE A 20 1.60 0.16 5.89
CA ILE A 20 2.47 -0.73 5.12
C ILE A 20 1.71 -1.39 3.96
N LEU A 21 0.51 -1.89 4.22
CA LEU A 21 -0.33 -2.50 3.18
C LEU A 21 -0.70 -1.50 2.08
N LEU A 22 -1.03 -0.26 2.45
CA LEU A 22 -1.32 0.80 1.49
C LEU A 22 -0.10 1.17 0.63
N ALA A 23 1.09 1.21 1.23
CA ALA A 23 2.33 1.42 0.49
C ALA A 23 2.57 0.28 -0.52
N LEU A 24 2.40 -0.97 -0.11
CA LEU A 24 2.55 -2.12 -1.01
C LEU A 24 1.55 -2.07 -2.18
N VAL A 25 0.30 -1.69 -1.92
CA VAL A 25 -0.73 -1.53 -2.96
C VAL A 25 -0.38 -0.37 -3.91
N ALA A 26 0.09 0.76 -3.38
CA ALA A 26 0.46 1.92 -4.20
C ALA A 26 1.63 1.61 -5.15
N PHE A 27 2.64 0.87 -4.66
CA PHE A 27 3.82 0.46 -5.44
C PHE A 27 3.64 -0.85 -6.22
N PHE A 28 2.44 -1.45 -6.18
CA PHE A 28 2.17 -2.73 -6.84
C PHE A 28 2.55 -2.78 -8.33
N PRO A 29 2.32 -1.73 -9.15
CA PRO A 29 2.74 -1.75 -10.55
C PRO A 29 4.25 -1.89 -10.75
N VAL A 30 5.05 -1.27 -9.88
CA VAL A 30 6.51 -1.35 -9.91
C VAL A 30 6.97 -2.76 -9.53
N ILE A 31 6.33 -3.34 -8.50
CA ILE A 31 6.61 -4.73 -8.07
C ILE A 31 6.30 -5.70 -9.22
N LEU A 32 5.14 -5.55 -9.86
CA LEU A 32 4.76 -6.39 -11.00
C LEU A 32 5.71 -6.22 -12.19
N ALA A 33 6.12 -4.99 -12.51
CA ALA A 33 7.03 -4.73 -13.61
C ALA A 33 8.40 -5.37 -13.38
N PHE A 34 8.92 -5.27 -12.15
CA PHE A 34 10.19 -5.87 -11.78
C PHE A 34 10.12 -7.40 -11.83
N VAL A 35 9.15 -7.99 -11.13
CA VAL A 35 8.97 -9.45 -11.06
C VAL A 35 8.65 -10.04 -12.45
N GLY A 36 7.81 -9.35 -13.23
CA GLY A 36 7.48 -9.74 -14.60
C GLY A 36 8.70 -9.79 -15.51
N SER A 37 9.54 -8.74 -15.47
CA SER A 37 10.77 -8.70 -16.26
C SER A 37 11.79 -9.78 -15.87
N TYR A 38 11.84 -10.13 -14.58
CA TYR A 38 12.68 -11.21 -14.09
C TYR A 38 12.24 -12.57 -14.64
N PHE A 39 10.93 -12.87 -14.60
CA PHE A 39 10.40 -14.11 -15.17
C PHE A 39 10.54 -14.17 -16.69
N GLU A 40 10.37 -13.04 -17.38
CA GLU A 40 10.58 -12.95 -18.82
C GLU A 40 12.02 -13.33 -19.21
N GLY A 41 13.02 -12.85 -18.48
CA GLY A 41 14.42 -13.22 -18.70
C GLY A 41 14.69 -14.72 -18.48
N ILE A 42 14.04 -15.33 -17.49
CA ILE A 42 14.14 -16.78 -17.25
C ILE A 42 13.53 -17.58 -18.41
N VAL A 43 12.37 -17.16 -18.91
CA VAL A 43 11.62 -17.90 -19.94
C VAL A 43 12.26 -17.74 -21.33
N THR A 44 12.70 -16.53 -21.67
CA THR A 44 13.28 -16.22 -22.99
C THR A 44 14.76 -16.54 -23.10
N GLY A 45 15.47 -16.62 -21.97
CA GLY A 45 16.92 -16.77 -21.94
C GLY A 45 17.70 -15.50 -22.30
N GLU A 46 17.00 -14.41 -22.60
CA GLU A 46 17.58 -13.13 -22.96
C GLU A 46 17.78 -12.25 -21.71
N ARG A 47 18.79 -11.38 -21.77
CA ARG A 47 18.99 -10.37 -20.71
C ARG A 47 17.95 -9.27 -20.84
N VAL A 48 16.93 -9.31 -19.98
CA VAL A 48 15.92 -8.25 -19.88
C VAL A 48 16.48 -7.11 -19.01
N HIS A 49 16.36 -5.87 -19.50
CA HIS A 49 16.68 -4.69 -18.71
C HIS A 49 15.51 -4.32 -17.81
N GLU A 50 15.51 -4.86 -16.58
CA GLU A 50 14.47 -4.66 -15.56
C GLU A 50 14.14 -3.17 -15.33
N GLY A 51 15.15 -2.30 -15.44
CA GLY A 51 14.97 -0.84 -15.34
C GLY A 51 14.01 -0.27 -16.39
N ASN A 52 14.06 -0.74 -17.64
CA ASN A 52 13.16 -0.29 -18.70
C ASN A 52 11.70 -0.69 -18.42
N SER A 53 11.49 -1.91 -17.92
CA SER A 53 10.17 -2.42 -17.54
C SER A 53 9.59 -1.63 -16.36
N VAL A 54 10.44 -1.29 -15.37
CA VAL A 54 10.05 -0.40 -14.27
C VAL A 54 9.67 0.99 -14.78
N PHE A 55 10.44 1.60 -15.69
CA PHE A 55 10.09 2.91 -16.25
C PHE A 55 8.76 2.91 -17.01
N MET A 56 8.43 1.84 -17.75
CA MET A 56 7.12 1.73 -18.40
C MET A 56 5.96 1.66 -17.39
N SER A 57 6.20 1.10 -16.21
CA SER A 57 5.19 1.05 -15.15
C SER A 57 4.89 2.40 -14.50
N PHE A 58 5.72 3.44 -14.71
CA PHE A 58 5.51 4.76 -14.12
C PHE A 58 4.23 5.43 -14.60
N GLY A 59 3.85 5.21 -15.86
CA GLY A 59 2.58 5.74 -16.39
C GLY A 59 1.39 5.24 -15.57
N TRP A 60 1.35 3.93 -15.31
CA TRP A 60 0.31 3.32 -14.47
C TRP A 60 0.44 3.76 -13.01
N LEU A 61 1.66 3.77 -12.47
CA LEU A 61 1.95 4.21 -11.10
C LEU A 61 1.41 5.62 -10.83
N CYS A 62 1.76 6.58 -11.67
CA CYS A 62 1.42 7.99 -11.48
C CYS A 62 -0.04 8.31 -11.81
N LEU A 63 -0.65 7.65 -12.80
CA LEU A 63 -1.99 7.99 -13.24
C LEU A 63 -3.09 7.27 -12.45
N VAL A 64 -2.79 6.09 -11.90
CA VAL A 64 -3.82 5.27 -11.23
C VAL A 64 -3.45 4.96 -9.79
N THR A 65 -2.34 4.26 -9.54
CA THR A 65 -2.13 3.70 -8.20
C THR A 65 -1.69 4.73 -7.17
N ILE A 66 -0.95 5.77 -7.55
CA ILE A 66 -0.64 6.90 -6.65
C ILE A 66 -1.93 7.66 -6.28
N PRO A 67 -2.77 8.16 -7.22
CA PRO A 67 -4.01 8.84 -6.88
C PRO A 67 -4.94 7.99 -6.01
N VAL A 68 -5.14 6.72 -6.38
CA VAL A 68 -5.96 5.79 -5.59
C VAL A 68 -5.34 5.55 -4.21
N GLY A 69 -4.02 5.36 -4.13
CA GLY A 69 -3.29 5.18 -2.89
C GLY A 69 -3.41 6.36 -1.95
N ILE A 70 -3.35 7.60 -2.47
CA ILE A 70 -3.55 8.84 -1.68
C ILE A 70 -4.98 8.87 -1.11
N ILE A 71 -6.00 8.59 -1.93
CA ILE A 71 -7.39 8.57 -1.48
C ILE A 71 -7.59 7.55 -0.35
N LEU A 72 -7.05 6.35 -0.52
CA LEU A 72 -7.12 5.29 0.50
C LEU A 72 -6.34 5.66 1.77
N LEU A 73 -5.19 6.32 1.64
CA LEU A 73 -4.39 6.79 2.77
C LEU A 73 -5.16 7.84 3.58
N ILE A 74 -5.79 8.81 2.92
CA ILE A 74 -6.62 9.82 3.60
C ILE A 74 -7.78 9.16 4.34
N ALA A 75 -8.48 8.22 3.70
CA ALA A 75 -9.57 7.48 4.34
C ALA A 75 -9.09 6.69 5.56
N TRP A 76 -7.94 6.00 5.44
CA TRP A 76 -7.34 5.23 6.52
C TRP A 76 -6.92 6.09 7.71
N LEU A 77 -6.29 7.24 7.45
CA LEU A 77 -5.92 8.20 8.48
C LEU A 77 -7.17 8.75 9.18
N GLY A 78 -8.22 9.08 8.44
CA GLY A 78 -9.50 9.51 9.02
C GLY A 78 -10.11 8.48 9.97
N ILE A 79 -10.16 7.22 9.55
CA ILE A 79 -10.64 6.10 10.40
C ILE A 79 -9.72 5.92 11.63
N SER A 80 -8.41 6.01 11.44
CA SER A 80 -7.43 5.85 12.53
C SER A 80 -7.59 6.95 13.58
N VAL A 81 -7.72 8.21 13.17
CA VAL A 81 -7.95 9.36 14.06
C VAL A 81 -9.27 9.21 14.81
N TYR A 82 -10.35 8.86 14.12
CA TYR A 82 -11.65 8.62 14.74
C TYR A 82 -11.57 7.54 15.83
N ASN A 83 -10.91 6.41 15.54
CA ASN A 83 -10.72 5.33 16.50
C ASN A 83 -9.91 5.76 17.72
N ILE A 84 -8.86 6.56 17.53
CA ILE A 84 -8.04 7.09 18.64
C ILE A 84 -8.88 7.99 19.54
N ILE A 85 -9.69 8.89 18.97
CA ILE A 85 -10.58 9.79 19.74
C ILE A 85 -11.59 8.97 20.56
N CYS A 86 -12.23 7.97 19.95
CA CYS A 86 -13.18 7.10 20.64
C CYS A 86 -12.51 6.31 21.78
N PHE A 87 -11.29 5.80 21.55
CA PHE A 87 -10.52 5.11 22.59
C PHE A 87 -10.21 6.02 23.78
N ILE A 88 -9.74 7.25 23.52
CA ILE A 88 -9.46 8.24 24.59
C ILE A 88 -10.73 8.56 25.37
N LYS A 89 -11.86 8.81 24.68
CA LYS A 89 -13.14 9.10 25.33
C LYS A 89 -13.67 7.94 26.18
N SER A 90 -13.35 6.70 25.84
CA SER A 90 -13.75 5.52 26.63
C SER A 90 -12.94 5.30 27.90
N ARG A 91 -11.79 5.98 28.04
CA ARG A 91 -10.86 5.88 29.17
C ARG A 91 -11.05 6.97 30.23
N ASN A 92 -11.64 8.10 29.86
CA ASN A 92 -12.04 9.19 30.76
C ASN A 92 -13.48 8.98 31.25
#